data_AF-A0A2W4KMJ7-F1
#
_entry.id   AF-A0A2W4KMJ7-F1
#
_cell.length_a   1.000
_cell.length_b   1.000
_cell.length_c   1.000
_cell.angle_alpha   90.00
_cell.angle_beta   90.00
_cell.angle_gamma   90.00
#
_symmetry.space_group_name_H-M   'P 1'
#
loop_
_entity.id
_entity.type
_entity.pdbx_description
1 polymer ?
#
loop_
_entity_poly.entity_id
_entity_poly.type
_entity_poly.pdbx_seq_one_letter_code
_entity_poly.pdbx_strand_id
1 'polypeptide(L)'
;LGFSSIDRSLVEAAATMGADDRTVFRTIVMPMILPYLVSGYAFAFVLSLNEYIVAYMTVGFTMETLPIKIFNALRYGYTPTMASVSIFFVIIATIVFGLIARFGDLPRLLGAMNSGDR
;
A
#
# COMPACT_ATOMS: atom_id res chain seq x y z
N LEU A 1 0.41 -7.44 -14.78
CA LEU A 1 1.31 -6.27 -14.66
C LEU A 1 2.67 -6.65 -14.11
N GLY A 2 2.78 -7.20 -12.88
CA GLY A 2 4.11 -7.51 -12.29
C GLY A 2 4.92 -8.60 -13.01
N PHE A 3 4.30 -9.66 -13.52
CA PHE A 3 5.03 -10.68 -14.30
C PHE A 3 5.29 -10.28 -15.75
N SER A 4 4.45 -9.40 -16.31
CA SER A 4 4.61 -8.90 -17.68
C SER A 4 5.70 -7.84 -17.80
N SER A 5 6.17 -7.25 -16.68
CA SER A 5 7.31 -6.34 -16.66
C SER A 5 8.67 -7.04 -16.57
N ILE A 6 8.68 -8.36 -16.36
CA ILE A 6 9.91 -9.14 -16.37
C ILE A 6 10.32 -9.38 -17.82
N ASP A 7 11.49 -8.87 -18.19
CA ASP A 7 12.09 -9.21 -19.47
C ASP A 7 12.57 -10.67 -19.44
N ARG A 8 12.11 -11.48 -20.40
CA ARG A 8 12.54 -12.88 -20.55
C ARG A 8 14.03 -12.99 -20.82
N SER A 9 14.65 -11.98 -21.42
CA SER A 9 16.08 -11.96 -21.69
C SER A 9 16.92 -12.14 -20.41
N LEU A 10 16.47 -11.59 -19.28
CA LEU A 10 17.15 -11.72 -17.98
C LEU A 10 17.08 -13.15 -17.42
N VAL A 11 15.96 -13.84 -17.64
CA VAL A 11 15.74 -15.23 -17.22
C VAL A 11 16.58 -16.17 -18.09
N GLU A 12 16.58 -15.95 -19.40
CA GLU A 12 17.36 -16.73 -20.37
C GLU A 12 18.88 -16.55 -20.17
N ALA A 13 19.33 -15.33 -19.86
CA ALA A 13 20.73 -15.06 -19.53
C ALA A 13 21.18 -15.77 -18.25
N ALA A 14 20.35 -15.76 -17.21
CA ALA A 14 20.66 -16.45 -15.96
C ALA A 14 20.72 -17.98 -16.14
N ALA A 15 19.80 -18.54 -16.93
CA ALA A 15 19.82 -19.96 -17.29
C ALA A 15 21.08 -20.32 -18.10
N THR A 16 21.49 -19.45 -19.04
CA THR A 16 22.73 -19.63 -19.83
C THR A 16 23.99 -19.59 -18.96
N MET A 17 23.97 -18.82 -17.86
CA MET A 17 25.05 -18.77 -16.86
C MET A 17 25.04 -19.96 -15.87
N GLY A 18 24.12 -20.91 -16.03
CA GLY A 18 24.04 -22.11 -15.20
C GLY A 18 23.26 -21.94 -13.89
N ALA A 19 22.48 -20.87 -13.74
CA ALA A 19 21.58 -20.73 -12.59
C ALA A 19 20.43 -21.74 -12.66
N ASP A 20 20.11 -22.38 -11.54
CA ASP A 20 18.92 -23.24 -11.43
C ASP A 20 17.63 -22.39 -11.31
N ASP A 21 16.48 -22.98 -11.63
CA ASP A 21 15.18 -22.28 -11.60
C ASP A 21 14.88 -21.65 -10.24
N ARG A 22 15.34 -22.27 -9.16
CA ARG A 22 15.16 -21.78 -7.79
C ARG A 22 15.98 -20.52 -7.53
N THR A 23 17.22 -20.47 -8.03
CA THR A 23 18.09 -19.28 -7.96
C THR A 23 17.54 -18.17 -8.83
N VAL A 24 17.09 -18.47 -10.06
CA VAL A 24 16.45 -17.49 -10.94
C VAL A 24 15.20 -16.90 -10.28
N PHE A 25 14.35 -17.75 -9.68
CA PHE A 25 13.16 -17.28 -8.97
C PHE A 25 13.51 -16.35 -7.81
N ARG A 26 14.46 -16.73 -6.95
CA ARG A 26 14.79 -15.95 -5.74
C ARG A 26 15.58 -14.68 -6.03
N THR A 27 16.46 -14.70 -7.01
CA THR A 27 17.41 -13.61 -7.27
C THR A 27 16.92 -12.62 -8.32
N ILE A 28 16.07 -13.08 -9.25
CA ILE A 28 15.61 -12.26 -10.39
C ILE A 28 14.10 -12.01 -10.25
N VAL A 29 13.28 -13.07 -10.34
CA VAL A 29 11.82 -12.94 -10.41
C VAL A 29 11.23 -12.33 -9.15
N MET A 30 11.52 -12.90 -7.97
CA MET A 30 10.96 -12.49 -6.68
C MET A 30 11.23 -11.01 -6.35
N PRO A 31 12.47 -10.49 -6.38
CA PRO A 31 12.72 -9.08 -6.07
C PRO A 31 12.08 -8.13 -7.09
N MET A 32 11.99 -8.52 -8.36
CA MET A 32 11.33 -7.70 -9.40
C MET A 32 9.81 -7.64 -9.23
N ILE A 33 9.16 -8.75 -8.84
CA ILE A 33 7.70 -8.75 -8.61
C ILE A 33 7.32 -8.20 -7.24
N LEU A 34 8.23 -8.19 -6.27
CA LEU A 34 7.99 -7.77 -4.90
C LEU A 34 7.28 -6.41 -4.78
N PRO A 35 7.73 -5.31 -5.43
CA PRO A 35 7.04 -4.02 -5.34
C PRO A 35 5.60 -4.09 -5.86
N TYR A 36 5.35 -4.87 -6.91
CA TYR A 36 4.00 -5.08 -7.45
C TYR A 36 3.14 -5.94 -6.52
N LEU A 37 3.75 -6.95 -5.88
CA LEU A 37 3.07 -7.82 -4.92
C LEU A 37 2.66 -7.05 -3.67
N VAL A 38 3.54 -6.20 -3.14
CA VAL A 38 3.25 -5.33 -1.98
C VAL A 38 2.12 -4.35 -2.33
N SER A 39 2.17 -3.74 -3.51
CA SER A 39 1.12 -2.82 -3.98
C SER A 39 -0.23 -3.53 -4.14
N GLY A 40 -0.23 -4.72 -4.76
CA GLY A 40 -1.43 -5.54 -4.93
C GLY A 40 -2.00 -6.04 -3.59
N TYR A 41 -1.13 -6.45 -2.67
CA TYR A 41 -1.51 -6.85 -1.32
C TYR A 41 -2.17 -5.69 -0.56
N ALA A 42 -1.56 -4.50 -0.58
CA ALA A 42 -2.12 -3.33 0.08
C ALA A 42 -3.50 -2.97 -0.49
N PHE A 43 -3.65 -3.02 -1.81
CA PHE A 43 -4.94 -2.76 -2.46
C PHE A 43 -6.01 -3.79 -2.07
N ALA A 44 -5.67 -5.08 -2.13
CA ALA A 44 -6.57 -6.16 -1.73
C ALA A 44 -6.93 -6.09 -0.23
N PHE A 45 -5.98 -5.71 0.61
CA PHE A 45 -6.20 -5.51 2.04
C PHE A 45 -7.18 -4.35 2.31
N VAL A 46 -6.99 -3.20 1.66
CA VAL A 46 -7.93 -2.08 1.80
C VAL A 46 -9.32 -2.47 1.30
N LEU A 47 -9.40 -3.17 0.16
CA LEU A 47 -10.68 -3.62 -0.38
C LEU A 47 -11.40 -4.58 0.58
N SER A 48 -10.68 -5.49 1.24
CA SER A 48 -11.29 -6.43 2.19
C SER A 48 -11.87 -5.72 3.42
N LEU A 49 -11.24 -4.63 3.88
CA LEU A 49 -11.77 -3.83 5.00
C LEU A 49 -13.05 -3.06 4.65
N ASN A 50 -13.31 -2.82 3.36
CA ASN A 50 -14.56 -2.19 2.92
C ASN A 50 -15.75 -3.15 2.92
N GLU A 51 -15.50 -4.46 2.86
CA GLU A 51 -16.53 -5.47 2.72
C GLU A 51 -17.09 -5.91 4.10
N TYR A 52 -17.70 -4.96 4.82
CA TYR A 52 -18.27 -5.23 6.15
C TYR A 52 -19.50 -6.13 6.07
N ILE A 53 -20.27 -6.08 4.98
CA ILE A 53 -21.53 -6.84 4.82
C ILE A 53 -21.22 -8.33 4.80
N VAL A 54 -20.25 -8.77 3.99
CA VAL A 54 -19.84 -10.17 3.94
C VAL A 54 -19.28 -10.63 5.28
N ALA A 55 -18.44 -9.81 5.93
CA ALA A 55 -17.91 -10.14 7.25
C ALA A 55 -19.03 -10.33 8.29
N TYR A 56 -20.03 -9.44 8.29
CA TYR A 56 -21.18 -9.49 9.19
C TYR A 56 -22.09 -10.69 8.90
N MET A 57 -22.36 -11.00 7.63
CA MET A 57 -23.15 -12.17 7.23
C MET A 57 -22.46 -13.49 7.59
N THR A 58 -21.12 -13.53 7.57
CA THR A 58 -20.33 -14.75 7.81
C THR A 58 -20.16 -15.06 9.29
N VAL A 59 -19.80 -14.06 10.11
CA VAL A 59 -19.45 -14.26 11.52
C VAL A 59 -20.59 -13.88 12.47
N GLY A 60 -21.57 -13.10 11.99
CA GLY A 60 -22.68 -12.59 12.77
C GLY A 60 -22.20 -11.72 13.93
N PHE A 61 -22.80 -11.93 15.11
CA PHE A 61 -22.45 -11.23 16.36
C PHE A 61 -21.35 -11.93 17.18
N THR A 62 -20.79 -13.03 16.68
CA THR A 62 -19.93 -13.91 17.46
C THR A 62 -18.52 -13.35 17.64
N MET A 63 -18.03 -12.60 16.63
CA MET A 63 -16.76 -11.87 16.72
C MET A 63 -16.85 -10.52 16.02
N GLU A 64 -16.33 -9.50 16.69
CA GLU A 64 -16.30 -8.15 16.17
C GLU A 64 -14.99 -7.91 15.39
N THR A 65 -15.07 -8.01 14.06
CA THR A 65 -13.93 -7.67 13.19
C THR A 65 -13.78 -6.15 13.06
N LEU A 66 -12.59 -5.69 12.63
CA LEU A 66 -12.28 -4.26 12.51
C LEU A 66 -13.36 -3.46 11.72
N PRO A 67 -13.86 -3.94 10.56
CA PRO A 67 -14.92 -3.24 9.83
C PRO A 67 -16.27 -3.20 10.57
N ILE A 68 -16.66 -4.32 11.22
CA ILE A 68 -17.91 -4.41 11.99
C ILE A 68 -17.88 -3.43 13.17
N LYS A 69 -16.74 -3.32 13.87
CA LYS A 69 -16.56 -2.38 14.98
C LYS A 69 -16.69 -0.92 14.55
N ILE A 70 -16.09 -0.56 13.41
CA ILE A 70 -16.20 0.80 12.85
C ILE A 70 -17.67 1.10 12.52
N PHE A 71 -18.36 0.17 11.86
CA PHE A 71 -19.79 0.34 11.53
C PHE A 71 -20.67 0.45 12.79
N ASN A 72 -20.45 -0.40 13.78
CA ASN A 72 -21.16 -0.36 15.06
C ASN A 72 -20.94 0.98 15.79
N ALA A 73 -19.71 1.49 15.82
CA ALA A 73 -19.40 2.79 16.43
C ALA A 73 -20.14 3.96 15.76
N LEU A 74 -20.30 3.92 14.44
CA LEU A 74 -21.10 4.91 13.69
C LEU A 74 -22.60 4.76 13.96
N ARG A 75 -23.10 3.52 14.12
CA ARG A 75 -24.52 3.19 14.30
C ARG A 75 -25.03 3.46 15.72
N TYR A 76 -24.24 3.13 16.74
CA TYR A 76 -24.66 3.12 18.15
C TYR A 76 -24.27 4.37 18.94
N GLY A 77 -23.55 5.31 18.33
CA GLY A 77 -23.36 6.64 18.89
C GLY A 77 -21.94 7.15 18.71
N TYR A 78 -21.82 8.24 17.95
CA TYR A 78 -20.63 9.06 17.85
C TYR A 78 -20.23 9.57 19.24
N THR A 79 -19.24 8.93 19.85
CA THR A 79 -18.56 9.54 20.98
C THR A 79 -17.74 10.73 20.46
N PRO A 80 -17.83 11.93 21.06
CA PRO A 80 -17.06 13.10 20.65
C PRO A 80 -15.54 12.88 20.66
N THR A 81 -15.08 11.79 21.28
CA THR A 81 -13.71 11.28 21.21
C THR A 81 -13.23 10.98 19.78
N MET A 82 -14.08 10.47 18.88
CA MET A 82 -13.67 10.16 17.49
C MET A 82 -13.36 11.44 16.68
N ALA A 83 -14.08 12.53 16.95
CA ALA A 83 -13.81 13.83 16.35
C ALA A 83 -12.48 14.41 16.89
N SER A 84 -12.22 14.28 18.19
CA SER A 84 -10.95 14.72 18.79
C SER A 84 -9.75 13.96 18.21
N VAL A 85 -9.85 12.64 18.05
CA VAL A 85 -8.77 11.81 17.46
C VAL A 85 -8.50 12.20 16.01
N SER A 86 -9.53 12.50 15.23
CA SER A 86 -9.38 12.97 13.84
C SER A 86 -8.60 14.29 13.76
N ILE A 87 -8.86 15.24 14.68
CA ILE A 87 -8.13 16.52 14.73
C ILE A 87 -6.65 16.30 15.04
N PHE A 88 -6.32 15.43 16.00
CA PHE A 88 -4.92 15.07 16.28
C PHE A 88 -4.22 14.46 15.07
N PHE A 89 -4.92 13.60 14.32
CA PHE A 89 -4.38 12.98 13.12
C PHE A 89 -4.07 14.01 12.02
N VAL A 90 -4.98 14.97 11.81
CA VAL A 90 -4.78 16.08 10.86
C VAL A 90 -3.59 16.94 11.28
N ILE A 91 -3.46 17.30 12.56
CA ILE A 91 -2.34 18.09 13.07
C ILE A 91 -1.01 17.38 12.82
N ILE A 92 -0.93 16.07 13.12
CA ILE A 92 0.28 15.27 12.88
C ILE A 92 0.62 15.25 11.39
N ALA A 93 -0.36 15.00 10.52
CA ALA A 93 -0.16 15.02 9.08
C ALA A 93 0.35 16.40 8.61
N THR A 94 -0.26 17.48 9.07
CA THR A 94 0.18 18.85 8.74
C THR A 94 1.60 19.13 9.20
N ILE A 95 2.00 18.67 10.39
CA ILE A 95 3.38 18.84 10.89
C ILE A 95 4.34 18.03 10.03
N VAL A 96 4.04 16.76 9.74
CA VAL A 96 4.90 15.89 8.93
C VAL A 96 5.07 16.44 7.53
N PHE A 97 3.99 16.77 6.83
CA PHE A 97 4.05 17.38 5.51
C PHE A 97 4.69 18.76 5.54
N GLY A 98 4.45 19.56 6.57
CA GLY A 98 5.08 20.87 6.75
C GLY A 98 6.58 20.79 7.00
N LEU A 99 7.06 19.78 7.73
CA LEU A 99 8.49 19.52 7.95
C LEU A 99 9.15 18.99 6.69
N ILE A 100 8.51 18.06 5.98
CA ILE A 100 8.97 17.60 4.66
C ILE A 100 9.01 18.78 3.68
N ALA A 101 8.06 19.69 3.77
CA ALA A 101 8.02 20.88 2.93
C ALA A 101 9.12 21.91 3.29
N ARG A 102 9.45 22.04 4.58
CA ARG A 102 10.45 23.02 5.04
C ARG A 102 11.88 22.51 4.94
N PHE A 103 12.10 21.20 5.03
CA PHE A 103 13.42 20.58 5.02
C PHE A 103 13.70 19.70 3.79
N GLY A 104 12.70 19.45 2.93
CA GLY A 104 12.84 18.71 1.68
C GLY A 104 12.53 19.59 0.47
N ASP A 105 13.24 19.37 -0.63
CA ASP A 105 12.98 20.01 -1.91
C ASP A 105 11.65 19.48 -2.51
N LEU A 106 10.49 20.03 -2.10
CA LEU A 106 9.19 19.67 -2.70
C LEU A 106 9.17 19.74 -4.23
N PRO A 107 9.83 20.70 -4.91
CA PRO A 107 9.83 20.76 -6.37
C PRO A 107 10.46 19.52 -7.01
N ARG A 108 11.43 18.90 -6.31
CA ARG A 108 12.16 17.72 -6.76
C ARG A 108 11.39 16.42 -6.51
N LEU A 109 10.52 16.40 -5.49
CA LEU A 109 9.63 15.27 -5.17
C LEU A 109 8.31 15.30 -5.96
N LEU A 110 7.84 16.48 -6.36
CA LEU A 110 6.61 16.67 -7.15
C LEU A 110 6.85 16.61 -8.67
N GLY A 111 8.06 16.25 -9.11
CA GLY A 111 8.34 15.99 -10.52
C GLY A 111 8.41 17.23 -11.40
N ALA A 112 8.75 18.40 -10.85
CA ALA A 112 9.05 19.59 -11.66
C ALA A 112 10.46 19.50 -12.27
N MET A 113 10.72 18.46 -13.05
CA MET A 113 11.71 18.53 -14.11
C MET A 113 11.01 18.20 -15.41
N ASN A 114 10.74 19.24 -16.20
CA ASN A 114 10.73 19.05 -17.63
C ASN A 114 11.37 20.24 -18.35
N SER A 115 12.49 19.91 -18.98
CA SER A 115 13.04 20.43 -20.23
C SER A 115 13.37 21.92 -20.35
N GLY A 116 14.65 22.21 -20.63
CA GLY A 116 15.11 23.53 -21.03
C GLY A 116 16.62 23.70 -21.20
N ASP A 117 17.24 22.80 -21.97
CA ASP A 117 18.30 23.09 -22.96
C ASP A 117 19.58 23.86 -22.53
N ARG A 118 20.67 23.10 -22.35
CA ARG A 118 21.97 23.36 -23.00
C ARG A 118 22.65 22.04 -23.32
#